data_AF-A0A0B6YPR8-F1
#
_entry.id   AF-A0A0B6YPR8-F1
#
_cell.length_a   1.000
_cell.length_b   1.000
_cell.length_c   1.000
_cell.angle_alpha   90.00
_cell.angle_beta   90.00
_cell.angle_gamma   90.00
#
_symmetry.space_group_name_H-M   'P 1'
#
loop_
_entity.id
_entity.type
_entity.pdbx_description
1 polymer ?
#
loop_
_entity_poly.entity_id
_entity_poly.type
_entity_poly.pdbx_seq_one_letter_code
_entity_poly.pdbx_strand_id
1 'polypeptide(L)'
;RSKHPNTVHISVQIPHQDGMLPLISTHPLHHLRFLLSESVYRQQHLCSNIITAKERAPFIDQGFLSDFSKNNKEDEDFYEIPDGPGFDLPYQFDERMRDKQSVLIYRHLNLKSCIWQFDAWYHMTELVDLCG
;
A
#
# COMPACT_ATOMS: atom_id res chain seq x y z
N ARG A 1 -20.90 -7.56 -10.07
CA ARG A 1 -21.19 -6.40 -9.17
C ARG A 1 -19.86 -5.66 -9.03
N SER A 2 -19.77 -4.36 -9.36
CA SER A 2 -18.50 -3.61 -9.37
C SER A 2 -17.92 -3.57 -7.94
N LYS A 3 -16.72 -4.15 -7.71
CA LYS A 3 -16.05 -4.29 -6.39
C LYS A 3 -15.83 -2.98 -5.65
N HIS A 4 -15.64 -1.89 -6.40
CA HIS A 4 -15.48 -0.55 -5.84
C HIS A 4 -16.42 0.42 -6.59
N PRO A 5 -17.73 0.33 -6.35
CA PRO A 5 -18.70 1.14 -7.08
C PRO A 5 -18.50 2.61 -6.73
N ASN A 6 -18.52 3.49 -7.74
CA ASN A 6 -18.38 4.94 -7.56
C ASN A 6 -17.05 5.35 -6.87
N THR A 7 -15.96 4.65 -7.21
CA THR A 7 -14.60 5.00 -6.79
C THR A 7 -13.72 5.30 -8.00
N VAL A 8 -12.65 6.04 -7.76
CA VAL A 8 -11.55 6.28 -8.70
C VAL A 8 -10.44 5.28 -8.38
N HIS A 9 -10.01 4.53 -9.39
CA HIS A 9 -8.85 3.64 -9.29
C HIS A 9 -7.58 4.40 -9.68
N ILE A 10 -6.62 4.43 -8.76
CA ILE A 10 -5.29 5.00 -8.96
C ILE A 10 -4.30 3.85 -8.99
N SER A 11 -3.56 3.72 -10.10
CA SER A 11 -2.51 2.71 -10.28
C SER A 11 -1.19 3.42 -10.55
N VAL A 12 -0.17 3.09 -9.75
CA VAL A 12 1.16 3.69 -9.84
C VAL A 12 2.17 2.57 -10.08
N GLN A 13 2.90 2.68 -11.20
CA GLN A 13 3.97 1.76 -11.55
C GLN A 13 5.32 2.46 -11.48
N ILE A 14 6.26 1.87 -10.75
CA ILE A 14 7.60 2.46 -10.53
C ILE A 14 8.64 1.38 -10.81
N PRO A 15 9.66 1.64 -11.65
CA PRO A 15 10.75 0.69 -11.84
C PRO A 15 11.51 0.50 -10.53
N HIS A 16 11.75 -0.75 -10.16
CA HIS A 16 12.56 -1.11 -9.00
C HIS A 16 14.03 -0.82 -9.27
N GLN A 17 14.70 -0.30 -8.26
CA GLN A 17 16.14 -0.25 -8.19
C GLN A 17 16.57 -0.65 -6.78
N ASP A 18 17.58 -1.51 -6.73
CA ASP A 18 18.06 -2.12 -5.49
C ASP A 18 18.44 -1.04 -4.46
N GLY A 19 18.02 -1.26 -3.22
CA GLY A 19 18.30 -0.34 -2.12
C GLY A 19 17.41 0.91 -2.07
N MET A 20 16.44 1.07 -2.98
CA MET A 20 15.48 2.16 -2.97
C MET A 20 14.07 1.68 -2.62
N LEU A 21 13.35 2.49 -1.84
CA LEU A 21 11.96 2.26 -1.44
C LEU A 21 11.07 3.33 -2.11
N PRO A 22 10.08 2.96 -2.94
CA PRO A 22 9.19 3.93 -3.56
C PRO A 22 8.23 4.51 -2.51
N LEU A 23 8.15 5.85 -2.45
CA LEU A 23 7.20 6.56 -1.61
C LEU A 23 6.24 7.34 -2.50
N ILE A 24 4.95 7.13 -2.27
CA ILE A 24 3.84 7.74 -3.00
C ILE A 24 3.05 8.55 -1.98
N SER A 25 2.83 9.83 -2.24
CA SER A 25 1.91 10.64 -1.45
C SER A 25 1.34 11.76 -2.30
N THR A 26 0.09 12.15 -2.03
CA THR A 26 -0.52 13.36 -2.57
C THR A 26 0.05 14.64 -1.95
N HIS A 27 0.76 14.53 -0.83
CA HIS A 27 1.40 15.65 -0.15
C HIS A 27 2.92 15.64 -0.30
N PRO A 28 3.58 16.80 -0.35
CA PRO A 28 5.04 16.89 -0.37
C PRO A 28 5.69 16.17 0.82
N LEU A 29 6.69 15.32 0.52
CA LEU A 29 7.40 14.54 1.53
C LEU A 29 8.55 15.35 2.16
N HIS A 30 8.26 16.08 3.23
CA HIS A 30 9.28 16.79 4.01
C HIS A 30 9.75 15.97 5.21
N HIS A 31 11.03 16.12 5.58
CA HIS A 31 11.62 15.45 6.74
C HIS A 31 11.40 13.93 6.79
N LEU A 32 11.72 13.24 5.68
CA LEU A 32 11.52 11.79 5.49
C LEU A 32 11.91 10.92 6.68
N ARG A 33 12.99 11.26 7.39
CA ARG A 33 13.41 10.52 8.59
C ARG A 33 12.29 10.42 9.61
N PHE A 34 11.60 11.51 9.91
CA PHE A 34 10.49 11.52 10.88
C PHE A 34 9.27 10.82 10.32
N LEU A 35 8.96 11.00 9.03
CA LEU A 35 7.85 10.28 8.38
C LEU A 35 8.02 8.76 8.45
N LEU A 36 9.25 8.25 8.38
CA LEU A 36 9.52 6.82 8.46
C LEU A 36 9.63 6.31 9.91
N SER A 37 10.12 7.12 10.85
CA SER A 37 10.33 6.69 12.24
C SER A 37 9.13 6.91 13.16
N GLU A 38 8.31 7.94 12.92
CA GLU A 38 7.31 8.44 13.87
C GLU A 38 5.93 8.54 13.20
N SER A 39 4.96 7.76 13.66
CA SER A 39 3.62 7.70 13.07
C SER A 39 2.85 9.02 13.14
N VAL A 40 3.12 9.85 14.15
CA VAL A 40 2.46 11.16 14.35
C VAL A 40 2.70 12.10 13.16
N TYR A 41 3.87 12.03 12.52
CA TYR A 41 4.18 12.89 11.38
C TYR A 41 3.47 12.45 10.09
N ARG A 42 2.87 11.25 10.06
CA ARG A 42 2.19 10.72 8.87
C ARG A 42 0.71 11.10 8.78
N GLN A 43 0.18 11.86 9.74
CA GLN A 43 -1.24 12.24 9.80
C GLN A 43 -1.73 12.99 8.56
N GLN A 44 -0.87 13.76 7.89
CA GLN A 44 -1.21 14.49 6.67
C GLN A 44 -1.08 13.64 5.40
N HIS A 45 -0.51 12.45 5.50
CA HIS A 45 -0.24 11.58 4.36
C HIS A 45 -1.28 10.45 4.26
N LEU A 46 -2.57 10.76 4.45
CA LEU A 46 -3.68 9.80 4.43
C LEU A 46 -3.79 9.00 3.12
N CYS A 47 -3.33 9.59 2.02
CA CYS A 47 -3.43 9.01 0.68
C CYS A 47 -2.02 8.72 0.16
N SER A 48 -1.29 7.91 0.94
CA SER A 48 0.09 7.54 0.69
C SER A 48 0.31 6.05 0.93
N ASN A 49 1.44 5.55 0.44
CA ASN A 49 1.92 4.21 0.78
C ASN A 49 2.85 4.20 2.01
N ILE A 50 2.96 5.31 2.75
CA ILE A 50 3.80 5.38 3.97
C ILE A 50 2.99 5.13 5.24
N ILE A 51 1.66 5.11 5.14
CA ILE A 51 0.77 4.79 6.25
C ILE A 51 0.22 3.38 6.12
N THR A 52 0.05 2.75 7.27
CA THR A 52 -0.58 1.44 7.36
C THR A 52 -2.11 1.56 7.29
N ALA A 53 -2.79 0.48 6.92
CA ALA A 53 -4.26 0.49 6.96
C ALA A 53 -4.82 0.77 8.36
N LYS A 54 -4.10 0.39 9.43
CA LYS A 54 -4.49 0.71 10.82
C LYS A 54 -4.43 2.21 11.11
N GLU A 55 -3.39 2.90 10.64
CA GLU A 55 -3.24 4.36 10.81
C GLU A 55 -4.29 5.13 9.99
N ARG A 56 -4.64 4.61 8.81
CA ARG A 56 -5.60 5.21 7.88
C ARG A 56 -7.07 4.97 8.24
N ALA A 57 -7.40 3.80 8.79
CA ALA A 57 -8.78 3.32 9.01
C ALA A 57 -9.74 4.29 9.72
N PRO A 58 -9.31 5.19 10.63
CA PRO A 58 -10.21 6.19 11.21
C PRO A 58 -10.73 7.25 10.23
N PHE A 59 -10.10 7.39 9.07
CA PHE A 59 -10.36 8.48 8.12
C PHE A 59 -10.80 7.98 6.74
N ILE A 60 -10.16 6.92 6.24
CA ILE A 60 -10.39 6.37 4.90
C ILE A 60 -10.35 4.84 5.00
N ASP A 61 -11.22 4.14 4.28
CA ASP A 61 -11.31 2.67 4.30
C ASP A 61 -10.33 1.99 3.34
N GLN A 62 -10.02 2.61 2.20
CA GLN A 62 -9.16 2.07 1.15
C GLN A 62 -7.84 2.87 0.96
N GLY A 63 -6.82 2.24 0.36
CA GLY A 63 -5.56 2.91 0.07
C GLY A 63 -4.47 1.97 -0.44
N PHE A 64 -3.28 2.52 -0.68
CA PHE A 64 -2.17 1.77 -1.31
C PHE A 64 -1.67 0.58 -0.50
N LEU A 65 -1.62 0.72 0.84
CA LEU A 65 -1.32 -0.38 1.74
C LEU A 65 -2.60 -0.80 2.47
N SER A 66 -3.08 -2.00 2.18
CA SER A 66 -4.23 -2.63 2.84
C SER A 66 -3.75 -3.71 3.82
N ASP A 67 -4.44 -3.82 4.97
CA ASP A 67 -4.13 -4.83 5.99
C ASP A 67 -5.09 -6.00 5.84
N PHE A 68 -4.53 -7.18 5.59
CA PHE A 68 -5.29 -8.41 5.34
C PHE A 68 -5.81 -9.06 6.61
N SER A 69 -5.55 -8.49 7.79
CA SER A 69 -6.16 -9.02 9.03
C SER A 69 -7.67 -8.79 9.10
N LYS A 70 -8.25 -7.87 8.31
CA LYS A 70 -9.70 -7.68 8.20
C LYS A 70 -10.30 -8.62 7.15
N ASN A 71 -10.10 -9.93 7.35
CA ASN A 71 -10.82 -10.97 6.61
C ASN A 71 -12.26 -11.08 7.14
N ASN A 72 -13.14 -10.19 6.73
CA ASN A 72 -14.57 -10.49 6.79
C ASN A 72 -14.84 -11.54 5.70
N LYS A 73 -15.29 -12.72 6.12
CA LYS A 73 -15.53 -13.93 5.31
C LYS A 73 -16.59 -13.79 4.20
N GLU A 74 -17.03 -12.59 3.88
CA GLU A 74 -18.07 -12.32 2.87
C GLU A 74 -17.48 -11.75 1.56
N ASP A 75 -16.20 -11.38 1.55
CA ASP A 75 -15.47 -10.90 0.37
C ASP A 75 -14.49 -11.98 -0.11
N GLU A 76 -14.98 -13.01 -0.80
CA GLU A 76 -14.19 -14.13 -1.35
C GLU A 76 -13.25 -13.76 -2.52
N ASP A 77 -12.66 -12.57 -2.58
CA ASP A 77 -11.58 -12.28 -3.52
C ASP A 77 -10.54 -11.28 -2.98
N PHE A 78 -9.52 -11.89 -2.38
CA PHE A 78 -8.12 -11.73 -2.75
C PHE A 78 -7.36 -10.46 -2.38
N TYR A 79 -6.59 -10.60 -1.30
CA TYR A 79 -5.19 -10.24 -1.34
C TYR A 79 -4.38 -11.44 -0.80
N GLU A 80 -4.58 -12.59 -1.45
CA GLU A 80 -3.58 -13.63 -1.30
C GLU A 80 -2.28 -13.09 -1.89
N ILE A 81 -1.16 -13.57 -1.35
CA ILE A 81 0.16 -13.30 -1.89
C ILE A 81 0.08 -13.54 -3.40
N PRO A 82 0.42 -12.55 -4.26
CA PRO A 82 0.31 -12.73 -5.69
C PRO A 82 1.07 -14.00 -6.09
N ASP A 83 0.36 -15.01 -6.56
CA ASP A 83 0.97 -16.25 -6.99
C ASP A 83 1.31 -16.11 -8.48
N GLY A 84 2.59 -16.26 -8.80
CA GLY A 84 3.06 -16.03 -10.15
C GLY A 84 4.53 -15.64 -10.23
N PRO A 85 5.06 -15.63 -11.47
CA PRO A 85 6.48 -15.42 -11.68
C PRO A 85 6.91 -14.01 -11.25
N GLY A 86 7.91 -13.95 -10.37
CA GLY A 86 8.38 -12.70 -9.75
C GLY A 86 7.90 -12.47 -8.31
N PHE A 87 7.07 -13.36 -7.78
CA PHE A 87 6.63 -13.42 -6.38
C PHE A 87 6.95 -14.78 -5.72
N ASP A 88 7.61 -15.66 -6.46
CA ASP A 88 7.91 -17.05 -6.12
C ASP A 88 9.30 -17.23 -5.49
N LEU A 89 9.94 -16.14 -5.07
CA LEU A 89 11.27 -16.20 -4.46
C LEU A 89 11.19 -16.75 -3.02
N PRO A 90 12.10 -17.67 -2.64
CA PRO A 90 12.13 -18.23 -1.29
C PRO A 90 12.19 -17.15 -0.22
N TYR A 91 11.36 -17.29 0.81
CA TYR A 91 11.30 -16.40 1.99
C TYR A 91 10.99 -14.92 1.68
N GLN A 92 10.55 -14.59 0.45
CA GLN A 92 10.20 -13.21 0.07
C GLN A 92 9.15 -12.59 1.02
N PHE A 93 8.20 -13.42 1.47
CA PHE A 93 7.10 -13.01 2.35
C PHE A 93 7.14 -13.70 3.73
N ASP A 94 8.29 -14.25 4.14
CA ASP A 94 8.44 -14.88 5.44
C ASP A 94 8.57 -13.83 6.56
N GLU A 95 7.53 -13.71 7.39
CA GLU A 95 7.48 -12.79 8.54
C GLU A 95 8.50 -13.12 9.65
N ARG A 96 9.13 -14.31 9.63
CA ARG A 96 10.21 -14.65 10.56
C ARG A 96 11.55 -14.04 10.13
N MET A 97 11.72 -13.86 8.83
CA MET A 97 12.93 -13.29 8.22
C MET A 97 12.80 -11.79 7.98
N ARG A 98 11.58 -11.29 7.80
CA ARG A 98 11.28 -9.89 7.46
C ARG A 98 10.21 -9.34 8.39
N ASP A 99 10.32 -8.05 8.71
CA ASP A 99 9.27 -7.37 9.46
C ASP A 99 7.93 -7.38 8.70
N LYS A 100 6.81 -7.44 9.43
CA LYS A 100 5.46 -7.49 8.83
C LYS A 100 5.18 -6.32 7.89
N GLN A 101 5.64 -5.11 8.24
CA GLN A 101 5.48 -3.92 7.39
C GLN A 101 6.30 -4.04 6.10
N SER A 102 7.49 -4.63 6.19
CA SER A 102 8.30 -4.91 5.01
C SER A 102 7.58 -5.91 4.10
N VAL A 103 7.07 -7.01 4.66
CA VAL A 103 6.31 -8.01 3.89
C VAL A 103 5.10 -7.39 3.20
N LEU A 104 4.36 -6.50 3.88
CA LEU A 104 3.22 -5.79 3.28
C LEU A 104 3.64 -4.96 2.06
N ILE A 105 4.71 -4.19 2.16
CA ILE A 105 5.19 -3.36 1.05
C ILE A 105 5.73 -4.21 -0.09
N TYR A 106 6.59 -5.21 0.18
CA TYR A 106 7.26 -5.99 -0.86
C TYR A 106 6.32 -6.89 -1.67
N ARG A 107 5.06 -7.08 -1.24
CA ARG A 107 4.01 -7.73 -2.06
C ARG A 107 3.65 -6.93 -3.30
N HIS A 108 3.94 -5.64 -3.30
CA HIS A 108 3.74 -4.77 -4.44
C HIS A 108 4.91 -4.79 -5.44
N LEU A 109 5.98 -5.55 -5.17
CA LEU A 109 7.14 -5.67 -6.06
C LEU A 109 7.10 -7.01 -6.81
N ASN A 110 7.04 -6.95 -8.14
CA ASN A 110 7.36 -8.09 -8.98
C ASN A 110 8.85 -8.09 -9.33
N LEU A 111 9.58 -9.10 -8.83
CA LEU A 111 11.04 -9.20 -9.00
C LEU A 111 11.47 -9.73 -10.37
N LYS A 112 10.54 -10.28 -11.17
CA LYS A 112 10.82 -10.71 -12.54
C LYS A 112 10.73 -9.56 -13.52
N SER A 113 9.72 -8.70 -13.39
CA SER A 113 9.59 -7.49 -14.22
C SER A 113 10.34 -6.29 -13.65
N CYS A 114 10.81 -6.36 -12.40
CA CYS A 114 11.41 -5.26 -11.65
C CYS A 114 10.49 -4.03 -11.59
N ILE A 115 9.19 -4.25 -11.35
CA ILE A 115 8.18 -3.19 -11.26
C ILE A 115 7.48 -3.25 -9.90
N TRP A 116 7.44 -2.11 -9.24
CA TRP A 116 6.49 -1.86 -8.15
C TRP A 116 5.15 -1.47 -8.73
N GLN A 117 4.07 -2.09 -8.24
CA GLN A 117 2.70 -1.76 -8.60
C GLN A 117 1.87 -1.52 -7.35
N PHE A 118 1.43 -0.28 -7.18
CA PHE A 118 0.54 0.12 -6.11
C PHE A 118 -0.82 0.51 -6.69
N ASP A 119 -1.87 -0.11 -6.17
CA ASP A 119 -3.24 0.14 -6.56
C ASP A 119 -4.04 0.63 -5.36
N ALA A 120 -4.85 1.66 -5.56
CA ALA A 120 -5.74 2.19 -4.55
C ALA A 120 -7.06 2.64 -5.17
N TRP A 121 -8.14 2.52 -4.40
CA TRP A 121 -9.47 2.98 -4.78
C TRP A 121 -9.91 4.03 -3.78
N TYR A 122 -10.38 5.17 -4.26
CA TYR A 122 -10.84 6.25 -3.41
C TYR A 122 -12.17 6.81 -3.91
N HIS A 123 -13.03 7.24 -3.00
CA HIS A 123 -14.16 8.07 -3.38
C HIS A 123 -13.68 9.47 -3.75
N MET A 124 -14.38 10.14 -4.67
CA MET A 124 -14.01 11.49 -5.11
C MET A 124 -13.98 12.48 -3.94
N THR A 125 -14.88 12.34 -2.97
CA THR A 125 -14.91 13.17 -1.74
C THR A 125 -13.68 12.95 -0.86
N GLU A 126 -13.20 11.70 -0.73
CA GLU A 126 -11.98 11.41 0.06
C GLU A 126 -10.76 12.08 -0.59
N LEU A 127 -10.64 12.01 -1.91
CA LEU A 127 -9.56 12.66 -2.65
C LEU A 127 -9.54 14.17 -2.42
N VAL A 128 -10.69 14.82 -2.57
CA VAL A 128 -10.78 16.29 -2.47
C VAL A 128 -10.66 16.77 -1.02
N ASP A 129 -11.37 16.13 -0.09
CA ASP A 129 -11.49 16.65 1.28
C ASP A 129 -10.33 16.22 2.20
N LEU A 130 -9.69 15.08 1.92
CA LEU A 130 -8.67 14.50 2.79
C LEU A 130 -7.29 14.41 2.13
N CYS A 131 -7.22 14.14 0.83
CA CYS A 131 -5.95 13.95 0.13
C CYS A 131 -5.38 15.25 -0.46
N GLY A 132 -6.21 16.28 -0.67
CA GLY A 132 -5.85 17.57 -1.27
C GLY A 132 -6.26 17.71 -2.73
#